data_AF-A0AAN6TSL6-F1
#
_entry.id   AF-A0AAN6TSL6-F1
#
_cell.length_a   1.000
_cell.length_b   1.000
_cell.length_c   1.000
_cell.angle_alpha   90.00
_cell.angle_beta   90.00
_cell.angle_gamma   90.00
#
_symmetry.space_group_name_H-M   'P 1'
#
loop_
_entity.id
_entity.type
_entity.pdbx_description
1 polymer ?
#
loop_
_entity_poly.entity_id
_entity_poly.type
_entity_poly.pdbx_seq_one_letter_code
_entity_poly.pdbx_strand_id
1 'polypeptide(L)'
;MHRCDDISRRYGADVYIVLRRKGRYYDYSSSRDPSFPLSSAEIERTYPVPVRKTPVDIERRKQRSSETGVTQQVAMDPDSIGG
;
A
#
# COMPACT_ATOMS: atom_id res chain seq x y z
N MET A 1 -14.46 0.13 12.69
CA MET A 1 -13.80 -0.80 11.75
C MET A 1 -14.36 -0.75 10.33
N HIS A 2 -15.40 0.04 10.01
CA HIS A 2 -16.02 0.11 8.67
C HIS A 2 -15.05 0.23 7.48
N ARG A 3 -13.97 1.02 7.60
CA ARG A 3 -12.96 1.13 6.53
C ARG A 3 -12.26 -0.20 6.23
N CYS A 4 -12.10 -1.08 7.21
CA CYS A 4 -11.43 -2.37 7.07
C CYS A 4 -12.35 -3.35 6.31
N ASP A 5 -13.64 -3.35 6.63
CA ASP A 5 -14.68 -4.06 5.86
C ASP A 5 -14.74 -3.55 4.41
N ASP A 6 -14.64 -2.23 4.20
CA ASP A 6 -14.65 -1.67 2.85
C ASP A 6 -13.43 -2.10 2.03
N ILE A 7 -12.24 -2.16 2.64
CA ILE A 7 -11.04 -2.67 1.98
C ILE A 7 -11.22 -4.14 1.62
N SER A 8 -11.66 -4.96 2.59
CA SER A 8 -11.89 -6.38 2.36
C SER A 8 -12.87 -6.61 1.21
N ARG A 9 -14.02 -5.93 1.22
CA ARG A 9 -15.05 -6.05 0.19
C ARG A 9 -14.62 -5.52 -1.18
N ARG A 10 -13.93 -4.37 -1.23
CA ARG A 10 -13.52 -3.74 -2.52
C ARG A 10 -12.41 -4.50 -3.22
N TYR A 11 -11.48 -5.06 -2.46
CA TYR A 11 -10.29 -5.71 -3.02
C TYR A 11 -10.33 -7.24 -2.92
N GLY A 12 -11.40 -7.82 -2.37
CA GLY A 12 -11.50 -9.26 -2.14
C GLY A 12 -10.37 -9.79 -1.26
N ALA A 13 -9.95 -9.01 -0.27
CA ALA A 13 -8.77 -9.27 0.55
C ALA A 13 -9.15 -9.64 1.98
N ASP A 14 -8.38 -10.55 2.57
CA ASP A 14 -8.44 -10.80 4.01
C ASP A 14 -7.64 -9.74 4.77
N VAL A 15 -8.28 -9.11 5.74
CA VAL A 15 -7.75 -7.98 6.50
C VAL A 15 -7.77 -8.33 7.98
N TYR A 16 -6.58 -8.35 8.58
CA TYR A 16 -6.40 -8.45 10.02
C TYR A 16 -5.69 -7.20 10.54
N ILE A 17 -6.21 -6.60 11.60
CA ILE A 17 -5.63 -5.42 12.22
C ILE A 17 -5.63 -5.59 13.72
N VAL A 18 -4.46 -5.36 14.34
CA VAL A 18 -4.33 -5.16 15.78
C VAL A 18 -3.96 -3.71 16.02
N LEU A 19 -4.67 -3.07 16.94
CA LEU A 19 -4.36 -1.72 17.39
C LEU A 19 -4.30 -1.64 18.91
N ARG A 20 -3.38 -0.82 19.41
CA ARG A 20 -3.27 -0.48 20.83
C ARG A 20 -3.71 0.96 21.04
N ARG A 21 -4.74 1.19 21.86
CA ARG A 21 -5.24 2.53 22.19
C ARG A 21 -5.56 2.63 23.67
N LYS A 22 -5.02 3.65 24.34
CA LYS A 22 -5.21 3.89 25.79
C LYS A 22 -4.89 2.63 26.62
N GLY A 23 -3.76 1.97 26.31
CA GLY A 23 -3.32 0.76 27.01
C GLY A 23 -4.08 -0.52 26.68
N ARG A 24 -5.17 -0.45 25.91
CA ARG A 24 -5.98 -1.62 25.50
C ARG A 24 -5.67 -2.04 24.07
N TYR A 25 -5.69 -3.36 23.84
CA TYR A 25 -5.60 -3.94 22.51
C TYR A 25 -7.00 -4.21 21.97
N TYR A 26 -7.15 -3.99 20.67
CA TYR A 26 -8.33 -4.32 19.90
C TYR A 26 -7.85 -4.97 18.63
N ASP A 27 -8.50 -6.06 18.26
CA ASP A 27 -8.29 -6.73 17.00
C ASP A 27 -9.56 -6.70 16.16
N TYR A 28 -9.38 -6.90 14.86
CA TYR A 28 -10.43 -7.09 13.90
C TYR A 28 -9.91 -8.05 12.83
N SER A 29 -10.75 -9.00 12.45
CA SER A 29 -10.54 -9.89 11.31
C SER A 29 -11.76 -9.79 10.39
N SER A 30 -11.51 -9.62 9.09
CA SER A 30 -12.57 -9.76 8.08
C SER A 30 -12.89 -11.22 7.77
N SER A 31 -11.97 -12.15 8.09
CA SER A 31 -12.10 -13.57 7.81
C SER A 31 -12.66 -14.31 9.02
N ARG A 32 -13.45 -15.35 8.75
CA ARG A 32 -13.90 -16.33 9.74
C ARG A 32 -12.96 -17.54 9.83
N ASP A 33 -11.94 -17.58 8.98
CA ASP A 33 -10.94 -18.65 8.97
C ASP A 33 -10.06 -18.54 10.21
N PRO A 34 -10.03 -19.57 11.08
CA PRO A 34 -9.20 -19.56 12.28
C PRO A 34 -7.69 -19.61 11.97
N SER A 35 -7.27 -19.94 10.75
CA SER A 35 -5.87 -19.93 10.32
C SER A 35 -5.38 -18.54 9.89
N PHE A 36 -6.27 -17.54 9.86
CA PHE A 36 -5.95 -16.16 9.52
C PHE A 36 -6.06 -15.24 10.75
N PRO A 37 -5.05 -14.40 11.05
CA PRO A 37 -3.80 -14.20 10.30
C PRO A 37 -2.80 -15.34 10.53
N LEU A 38 -1.88 -15.51 9.58
CA LEU A 38 -0.74 -16.41 9.73
C LEU A 38 0.17 -15.96 10.88
N SER A 39 0.77 -16.93 11.58
CA SER A 39 1.85 -16.66 12.52
C SER A 39 3.12 -16.16 11.81
N SER A 40 4.03 -15.52 12.55
CA SER A 40 5.30 -15.02 11.98
C SER A 40 6.10 -16.10 11.27
N ALA A 41 6.14 -17.31 11.84
CA ALA A 41 6.86 -18.44 11.25
C ALA A 41 6.22 -18.96 9.96
N GLU A 42 4.89 -18.87 9.84
CA GLU A 42 4.17 -19.22 8.62
C GLU A 42 4.36 -18.16 7.54
N ILE A 43 4.34 -16.87 7.91
CA ILE A 43 4.60 -15.76 6.99
C ILE A 43 5.96 -15.91 6.30
N GLU A 44 7.01 -16.27 7.04
CA GLU A 44 8.36 -16.47 6.48
C GLU A 44 8.43 -17.62 5.46
N ARG A 45 7.48 -18.54 5.50
CA ARG A 45 7.36 -19.67 4.55
C ARG A 45 6.47 -19.35 3.35
N THR A 46 5.79 -18.20 3.34
CA THR A 46 4.98 -17.76 2.20
C THR A 46 5.84 -17.16 1.10
N TYR A 47 5.43 -17.36 -0.16
CA TYR A 47 6.08 -16.75 -1.32
C TYR A 47 5.07 -15.97 -2.18
N PRO A 48 5.36 -14.70 -2.53
CA PRO A 48 6.53 -13.94 -2.11
C PRO A 48 6.46 -13.58 -0.62
N VAL A 49 7.62 -13.46 0.03
CA VAL A 49 7.70 -13.06 1.45
C VAL A 49 7.03 -11.69 1.62
N PRO A 50 6.02 -11.55 2.49
CA PRO A 50 5.32 -10.29 2.68
C PRO A 50 6.26 -9.16 3.13
N VAL A 51 6.17 -8.02 2.45
CA VAL A 51 6.97 -6.83 2.78
C VAL A 51 6.18 -5.94 3.73
N ARG A 52 6.71 -5.73 4.94
CA ARG A 52 6.16 -4.76 5.88
C ARG A 52 6.29 -3.34 5.31
N LYS A 53 5.18 -2.59 5.30
CA LYS A 53 5.15 -1.17 4.94
C LYS A 53 4.85 -0.32 6.18
N THR A 54 5.66 0.70 6.40
CA THR A 54 5.46 1.72 7.42
C THR A 54 4.91 3.00 6.81
N PRO A 55 4.37 3.94 7.60
CA PRO A 55 3.94 5.25 7.09
C PRO A 55 5.02 5.97 6.28
N VAL A 56 6.29 5.89 6.73
CA VAL A 56 7.44 6.47 6.03
C VAL A 56 7.64 5.86 4.65
N ASP A 57 7.46 4.55 4.50
CA ASP A 57 7.59 3.88 3.20
C ASP A 57 6.50 4.34 2.22
N ILE A 58 5.32 4.65 2.74
CA ILE A 58 4.17 5.13 1.95
C ILE A 58 4.41 6.59 1.53
N GLU A 59 4.88 7.44 2.45
CA GLU A 59 5.21 8.85 2.16
C GLU A 59 6.31 8.97 1.11
N ARG A 60 7.40 8.21 1.24
CA ARG A 60 8.49 8.16 0.26
C ARG A 60 8.03 7.72 -1.14
N ARG A 61 7.04 6.82 -1.20
CA ARG A 61 6.46 6.40 -2.48
C ARG A 61 5.67 7.54 -3.13
N LYS A 62 4.87 8.27 -2.36
CA LYS A 62 4.11 9.43 -2.87
C LYS A 62 5.02 10.50 -3.45
N GLN A 63 6.12 10.81 -2.77
CA GLN A 63 7.11 11.80 -3.24
C GLN A 63 7.79 11.39 -4.56
N ARG A 64 8.18 10.13 -4.70
CA ARG A 64 8.75 9.61 -5.97
C ARG A 64 7.76 9.64 -7.12
N SER A 65 6.48 9.37 -6.86
CA SER A 65 5.43 9.45 -7.88
C SER A 65 5.14 10.88 -8.32
N SER A 66 5.39 11.89 -7.48
CA SER A 66 5.29 13.30 -7.86
C SER A 66 6.52 13.82 -8.63
N GLU A 67 7.72 13.26 -8.42
CA GLU A 67 8.94 13.66 -9.14
C GLU A 67 9.04 13.12 -10.57
N THR A 68 8.41 11.99 -10.87
CA THR A 68 8.42 11.39 -12.22
C THR A 68 7.39 11.99 -13.18
N GLY A 69 6.62 12.99 -12.73
CA GLY A 69 5.64 13.71 -13.55
C GLY A 69 6.19 14.90 -14.35
N VAL A 70 7.49 15.20 -14.30
CA VAL A 70 8.11 16.36 -14.97
C VAL A 70 9.13 15.93 -16.02
N THR A 71 8.70 15.21 -17.05
CA THR A 71 9.38 15.24 -18.36
C THR A 71 8.39 14.96 -19.49
N GLN A 72 7.68 16.00 -19.94
CA GLN A 72 7.25 16.17 -21.33
C GLN A 72 6.83 17.64 -21.53
N GLN A 73 7.83 18.52 -21.60
CA GLN A 73 7.67 19.81 -22.26
C GLN A 73 8.53 19.79 -23.52
N VAL A 74 7.85 19.48 -24.62
CA VAL A 74 8.00 19.99 -25.99
C VAL A 74 9.40 19.94 -26.58
N ALA A 75 9.56 19.01 -27.52
CA ALA A 75 10.67 18.98 -28.46
C ALA A 75 10.84 20.34 -29.15
N MET A 76 12.10 20.75 -29.26
CA MET A 76 12.55 21.88 -30.06
C MET A 76 12.12 21.69 -31.52
N ASP A 77 11.42 22.66 -32.10
CA ASP A 77 11.33 22.82 -33.56
C ASP A 77 12.54 23.66 -34.01
N PRO A 78 13.49 23.10 -34.77
CA PRO A 78 14.46 23.88 -35.52
C PRO A 78 13.83 24.27 -36.87
N ASP A 79 14.21 25.44 -37.38
CA ASP A 79 13.87 25.99 -38.70
C ASP A 79 12.57 26.77 -38.82
N SER A 80 12.68 28.07 -38.52
CA SER A 80 12.01 29.10 -39.31
C SER A 80 13.06 30.09 -39.80
N ILE A 81 13.70 29.74 -40.92
CA ILE A 81 14.47 30.66 -41.76
C ILE A 81 13.52 31.25 -42.81
N GLY A 82 13.46 32.58 -42.86
CA GLY A 82 13.45 33.37 -44.10
C GLY A 82 12.17 33.45 -44.93
N GLY A 83 11.76 34.69 -45.19
CA GLY A 83 10.73 35.08 -46.17
C GLY A 83 10.31 36.51 -45.98
#